data_AF-A0AA88Q7G5-F1
#
_entry.id   AF-A0AA88Q7G5-F1
#
_cell.length_a   1.000
_cell.length_b   1.000
_cell.length_c   1.000
_cell.angle_alpha   90.00
_cell.angle_beta   90.00
_cell.angle_gamma   90.00
#
_symmetry.space_group_name_H-M   'P 1'
#
loop_
_entity.id
_entity.type
_entity.pdbx_description
1 polymer ?
#
loop_
_entity_poly.entity_id
_entity_poly.type
_entity_poly.pdbx_seq_one_letter_code
_entity_poly.pdbx_strand_id
1 'polypeptide(L)'
;MQENCIHGQNINQELSTPSWLDFKSPASLQRDTRFAQVCPPVLTYHYSSPRFSPSTMSLRSKRISSSSSVRSSGKMGGYGYSSLSGISLGASAPSFSTSSAYLGPPIASVSVNKSLLAPLNLEIDPNIQMVRTQEKDQIKSLNNRFASFIDKVRFLEQQNKMLETKFELLQGQTPGRSNVEPMFEAYMANLRRQMDVVNNDRTKLDGELRNMQGLVEDFKHKYEDEINKRNNLENDFVILKKDVDSAYLVKADLEDKVGALTDEINFLRTIYDEELRELQASIKDTSVIVQMDNSRNLNMDHIVAEVKAQYEEIAARSREEAESWYKSKFDQMSSQAIQYNDELRNTKGEIADINRMISRLQSEIEVIKSQRANLENQIAEAEDRGEMTVKEAKGRIKDLEEALQRAKQDMARQLREYQELMNVKLALDIEIATYRKLLEGEEDRIGQQPIVNIQAVPNYSSKGMNGFQQNSSPSPKILIKTTETRNNTRFSTH
;
A
#
# COMPACT_ATOMS: atom_id res chain seq x y z
N MET A 1 -84.89 20.22 69.76
CA MET A 1 -84.76 21.68 70.01
C MET A 1 -83.81 22.25 68.98
N GLN A 2 -84.30 23.27 68.28
CA GLN A 2 -83.61 24.26 67.45
C GLN A 2 -83.07 23.91 66.05
N GLU A 3 -83.85 24.41 65.09
CA GLU A 3 -83.53 24.87 63.74
C GLU A 3 -82.42 25.94 63.70
N ASN A 4 -81.74 26.05 62.55
CA ASN A 4 -81.42 27.31 61.81
C ASN A 4 -80.56 26.92 60.58
N CYS A 5 -81.09 26.91 59.36
CA CYS A 5 -81.28 28.03 58.41
C CYS A 5 -80.01 28.79 57.96
N ILE A 6 -79.63 28.53 56.69
CA ILE A 6 -79.32 29.47 55.59
C ILE A 6 -78.06 30.37 55.72
N HIS A 7 -77.11 30.21 54.79
CA HIS A 7 -76.59 31.29 53.94
C HIS A 7 -76.04 30.71 52.62
N GLY A 8 -76.71 31.04 51.51
CA GLY A 8 -76.17 30.88 50.17
C GLY A 8 -75.50 32.17 49.70
N GLN A 9 -74.43 32.05 48.92
CA GLN A 9 -74.02 33.08 47.98
C GLN A 9 -73.63 32.44 46.64
N ASN A 10 -74.44 32.82 45.65
CA ASN A 10 -74.25 32.66 44.22
C ASN A 10 -73.10 33.55 43.76
N ILE A 11 -72.15 33.02 42.98
CA ILE A 11 -71.41 33.80 41.97
C ILE A 11 -71.31 32.93 40.72
N ASN A 12 -72.17 33.24 39.74
CA ASN A 12 -72.00 32.87 38.34
C ASN A 12 -70.97 33.82 37.70
N GLN A 13 -70.06 33.33 36.86
CA GLN A 13 -69.96 33.69 35.43
C GLN A 13 -68.68 33.16 34.75
N GLU A 14 -68.83 32.94 33.44
CA GLU A 14 -67.86 32.67 32.36
C GLU A 14 -67.45 31.19 32.14
N LEU A 15 -68.13 30.42 31.27
CA LEU A 15 -68.17 30.42 29.79
C LEU A 15 -66.80 30.26 29.11
N SER A 16 -66.51 29.07 28.60
CA SER A 16 -66.19 28.86 27.18
C SER A 16 -66.09 27.37 26.83
N THR A 17 -67.09 26.86 26.11
CA THR A 17 -67.02 25.63 25.31
C THR A 17 -66.45 25.95 23.93
N PRO A 18 -65.98 24.92 23.19
CA PRO A 18 -66.31 24.89 21.77
C PRO A 18 -67.10 23.62 21.42
N SER A 19 -68.29 23.85 20.89
CA SER A 19 -69.03 22.93 20.02
C SER A 19 -68.23 22.63 18.76
N TRP A 20 -68.42 21.46 18.15
CA TRP A 20 -68.90 21.28 16.76
C TRP A 20 -69.12 19.78 16.51
N LEU A 21 -70.38 19.38 16.63
CA LEU A 21 -70.96 18.20 15.99
C LEU A 21 -71.34 18.62 14.57
N ASP A 22 -70.85 17.92 13.56
CA ASP A 22 -71.45 17.92 12.23
C ASP A 22 -71.59 16.48 11.75
N PHE A 23 -72.80 15.96 11.97
CA PHE A 23 -73.28 14.67 11.50
C PHE A 23 -73.82 14.88 10.09
N LYS A 24 -73.14 14.34 9.07
CA LYS A 24 -73.70 14.19 7.72
C LYS A 24 -73.91 12.72 7.42
N SER A 25 -75.17 12.31 7.40
CA SER A 25 -75.64 11.12 6.69
C SER A 25 -75.39 11.30 5.19
N PRO A 26 -75.15 10.21 4.45
CA PRO A 26 -76.19 9.83 3.50
C PRO A 26 -76.50 8.33 3.47
N ALA A 27 -77.79 8.05 3.44
CA ALA A 27 -78.37 6.78 3.04
C ALA A 27 -78.20 6.52 1.53
N SER A 28 -78.29 5.22 1.19
CA SER A 28 -78.52 4.61 -0.13
C SER A 28 -77.35 4.56 -1.12
N LEU A 29 -76.84 3.34 -1.38
CA LEU A 29 -76.88 2.74 -2.70
C LEU A 29 -76.60 1.23 -2.65
N GLN A 30 -77.59 0.47 -3.11
CA GLN A 30 -77.54 -0.85 -3.77
C GLN A 30 -76.67 -1.99 -3.22
N ARG A 31 -77.39 -2.98 -2.66
CA ARG A 31 -77.08 -4.40 -2.80
C ARG A 31 -76.89 -4.74 -4.29
N ASP A 32 -75.69 -5.19 -4.65
CA ASP A 32 -75.48 -6.06 -5.81
C ASP A 32 -74.75 -7.33 -5.34
N THR A 33 -75.55 -8.31 -4.93
CA THR A 33 -75.21 -9.73 -4.96
C THR A 33 -75.00 -10.13 -6.42
N ARG A 34 -73.74 -10.22 -6.86
CA ARG A 34 -73.28 -11.06 -7.98
C ARG A 34 -71.76 -11.01 -8.04
N PHE A 35 -71.10 -12.05 -7.54
CA PHE A 35 -70.02 -12.81 -8.20
C PHE A 35 -69.46 -13.81 -7.19
N ALA A 36 -70.11 -14.97 -7.13
CA ALA A 36 -69.41 -16.18 -6.77
C ALA A 36 -68.48 -16.56 -7.93
N GLN A 37 -67.40 -17.28 -7.59
CA GLN A 37 -66.59 -18.11 -8.49
C GLN A 37 -65.46 -17.37 -9.22
N VAL A 38 -64.24 -17.41 -8.66
CA VAL A 38 -63.09 -18.20 -9.14
C VAL A 38 -61.93 -17.98 -8.15
N CYS A 39 -61.58 -19.01 -7.38
CA CYS A 39 -60.28 -19.09 -6.71
C CYS A 39 -59.24 -19.64 -7.71
N PRO A 40 -58.08 -19.01 -7.92
CA PRO A 40 -56.88 -19.70 -8.39
C PRO A 40 -56.08 -20.24 -7.18
N PRO A 41 -55.27 -21.29 -7.37
CA PRO A 41 -54.69 -22.05 -6.28
C PRO A 41 -53.52 -21.33 -5.61
N VAL A 42 -53.38 -21.61 -4.32
CA VAL A 42 -52.22 -21.31 -3.48
C VAL A 42 -50.98 -21.98 -4.08
N LEU A 43 -50.04 -21.19 -4.57
CA LEU A 43 -48.68 -21.65 -4.85
C LEU A 43 -47.94 -21.76 -3.52
N THR A 44 -47.76 -22.99 -3.06
CA THR A 44 -46.83 -23.36 -2.00
C THR A 44 -45.39 -23.12 -2.48
N TYR A 45 -44.79 -22.00 -2.07
CA TYR A 45 -43.35 -21.84 -2.17
C TYR A 45 -42.67 -22.71 -1.11
N HIS A 46 -42.14 -23.86 -1.55
CA HIS A 46 -41.20 -24.65 -0.76
C HIS A 46 -39.92 -23.83 -0.54
N TYR A 47 -39.77 -23.26 0.66
CA TYR A 47 -38.47 -22.84 1.17
C TYR A 47 -37.63 -24.09 1.45
N SER A 48 -36.80 -24.48 0.49
CA SER A 48 -35.74 -25.46 0.72
C SER A 48 -34.64 -24.79 1.53
N SER A 49 -34.55 -25.16 2.81
CA SER A 49 -33.39 -24.84 3.65
C SER A 49 -32.14 -25.53 3.08
N PRO A 50 -31.03 -24.82 2.83
CA PRO A 50 -29.76 -25.49 2.59
C PRO A 50 -29.27 -26.12 3.89
N ARG A 51 -29.10 -27.44 3.87
CA ARG A 51 -28.38 -28.19 4.91
C ARG A 51 -26.96 -27.65 5.03
N PHE A 52 -26.65 -27.07 6.18
CA PHE A 52 -25.28 -26.84 6.61
C PHE A 52 -24.57 -28.19 6.74
N SER A 53 -23.55 -28.41 5.91
CA SER A 53 -22.59 -29.50 6.10
C SER A 53 -21.30 -28.90 6.66
N PRO A 54 -20.73 -29.43 7.75
CA PRO A 54 -19.52 -28.89 8.34
C PRO A 54 -18.33 -29.27 7.46
N SER A 55 -17.75 -28.28 6.76
CA SER A 55 -16.49 -28.46 6.07
C SER A 55 -15.35 -28.39 7.09
N THR A 56 -14.59 -29.47 7.17
CA THR A 56 -13.38 -29.61 7.96
C THR A 56 -12.33 -28.60 7.50
N MET A 57 -11.91 -27.71 8.41
CA MET A 57 -10.80 -26.79 8.21
C MET A 57 -9.49 -27.58 8.14
N SER A 58 -8.98 -27.80 6.92
CA SER A 58 -7.62 -28.27 6.68
C SER A 58 -6.66 -27.08 6.76
N LEU A 59 -5.91 -27.00 7.86
CA LEU A 59 -4.80 -26.07 8.03
C LEU A 59 -3.66 -26.44 7.06
N ARG A 60 -3.61 -25.79 5.90
CA ARG A 60 -2.43 -25.83 5.03
C ARG A 60 -1.58 -24.59 5.28
N SER A 61 -0.61 -24.71 6.20
CA SER A 61 0.47 -23.75 6.40
C SER A 61 1.24 -23.50 5.10
N LYS A 62 1.20 -22.27 4.58
CA LYS A 62 2.20 -21.79 3.63
C LYS A 62 3.46 -21.43 4.41
N ARG A 63 4.43 -22.35 4.41
CA ARG A 63 5.77 -22.13 4.94
C ARG A 63 6.58 -21.36 3.88
N ILE A 64 6.78 -20.06 4.10
CA ILE A 64 7.76 -19.26 3.38
C ILE A 64 9.14 -19.78 3.81
N SER A 65 9.90 -20.32 2.86
CA SER A 65 11.27 -20.76 3.09
C SER A 65 12.20 -19.82 2.32
N SER A 66 12.77 -18.88 3.05
CA SER A 66 13.94 -18.10 2.66
C SER A 66 15.18 -18.99 2.75
N SER A 67 15.87 -19.22 1.63
CA SER A 67 17.20 -19.82 1.62
C SER A 67 18.23 -18.78 1.18
N SER A 68 18.84 -18.12 2.17
CA SER A 68 20.07 -17.37 2.00
C SER A 68 21.00 -17.68 3.17
N SER A 69 22.05 -18.46 2.94
CA SER A 69 23.26 -18.44 3.77
C SER A 69 24.38 -19.31 3.20
N VAL A 70 25.38 -18.60 2.65
CA VAL A 70 26.83 -18.61 2.92
C VAL A 70 27.62 -19.92 3.12
N ARG A 71 28.81 -19.88 2.48
CA ARG A 71 30.16 -20.42 2.80
C ARG A 71 30.68 -21.26 1.61
N SER A 72 31.84 -20.98 1.05
CA SER A 72 33.13 -21.13 1.75
C SER A 72 34.27 -20.32 1.13
N SER A 73 35.17 -19.94 2.03
CA SER A 73 36.53 -19.48 1.85
C SER A 73 37.44 -20.58 1.26
N GLY A 74 38.28 -20.20 0.29
CA GLY A 74 39.41 -20.99 -0.20
C GLY A 74 40.60 -20.08 -0.52
N LYS A 75 41.72 -20.31 0.17
CA LYS A 75 43.04 -19.66 0.02
C LYS A 75 43.81 -20.18 -1.23
N MET A 76 44.97 -19.54 -1.45
CA MET A 76 46.11 -19.82 -2.35
C MET A 76 46.03 -19.03 -3.66
N GLY A 77 46.99 -18.19 -4.05
CA GLY A 77 48.42 -18.11 -3.71
C GLY A 77 49.21 -18.24 -5.02
N GLY A 78 50.17 -17.35 -5.29
CA GLY A 78 51.17 -17.59 -6.33
C GLY A 78 51.55 -16.39 -7.20
N TYR A 79 52.79 -15.96 -6.99
CA TYR A 79 53.63 -15.04 -7.74
C TYR A 79 53.68 -15.22 -9.28
N GLY A 80 54.03 -14.14 -10.00
CA GLY A 80 54.51 -14.22 -11.38
C GLY A 80 54.86 -12.85 -11.96
N TYR A 81 56.12 -12.70 -12.38
CA TYR A 81 56.85 -11.48 -12.73
C TYR A 81 56.66 -11.00 -14.19
N SER A 82 57.18 -9.78 -14.44
CA SER A 82 57.77 -9.26 -15.70
C SER A 82 56.80 -8.65 -16.73
N SER A 83 56.81 -7.33 -16.98
CA SER A 83 57.76 -6.52 -17.81
C SER A 83 57.69 -6.92 -19.30
N LEU A 84 57.57 -6.06 -20.33
CA LEU A 84 58.28 -4.82 -20.66
C LEU A 84 57.54 -4.04 -21.78
N SER A 85 57.84 -2.74 -21.85
CA SER A 85 57.86 -1.76 -22.96
C SER A 85 57.80 -2.30 -24.41
N GLY A 86 57.29 -1.62 -25.44
CA GLY A 86 57.12 -0.19 -25.74
C GLY A 86 57.65 0.03 -27.17
N ILE A 87 56.97 0.78 -28.04
CA ILE A 87 57.52 1.19 -29.35
C ILE A 87 56.96 2.55 -29.76
N SER A 88 57.86 3.46 -30.14
CA SER A 88 57.57 4.58 -31.02
C SER A 88 58.81 4.90 -31.83
N LEU A 89 58.66 5.07 -33.14
CA LEU A 89 58.75 6.36 -33.83
C LEU A 89 58.92 6.11 -35.32
N GLY A 90 58.42 7.07 -36.10
CA GLY A 90 58.54 7.05 -37.53
C GLY A 90 59.10 8.33 -38.13
N ALA A 91 59.31 8.21 -39.44
CA ALA A 91 59.32 9.22 -40.49
C ALA A 91 60.48 10.24 -40.61
N SER A 92 61.24 10.04 -41.70
CA SER A 92 61.32 10.91 -42.90
C SER A 92 61.83 12.36 -42.85
N ALA A 93 62.98 12.57 -43.52
CA ALA A 93 63.25 13.55 -44.61
C ALA A 93 63.29 15.08 -44.27
N PRO A 94 63.75 15.99 -45.16
CA PRO A 94 64.80 15.97 -46.21
C PRO A 94 65.69 17.27 -46.31
N SER A 95 66.56 17.30 -47.34
CA SER A 95 66.87 18.44 -48.25
C SER A 95 68.06 19.41 -48.04
N PHE A 96 68.88 19.51 -49.11
CA PHE A 96 69.44 20.68 -49.87
C PHE A 96 69.97 21.92 -49.10
N SER A 97 71.01 22.68 -49.46
CA SER A 97 71.99 22.72 -50.57
C SER A 97 72.93 23.93 -50.38
N THR A 98 73.93 24.02 -51.27
CA THR A 98 74.52 25.26 -51.89
C THR A 98 75.68 26.03 -51.22
N SER A 99 76.85 25.88 -51.86
CA SER A 99 77.68 26.90 -52.55
C SER A 99 78.62 27.88 -51.79
N SER A 100 79.87 27.86 -52.28
CA SER A 100 80.65 28.99 -52.83
C SER A 100 81.85 29.56 -52.05
N ALA A 101 83.03 29.28 -52.60
CA ALA A 101 84.03 30.22 -53.13
C ALA A 101 85.18 30.81 -52.26
N TYR A 102 86.31 30.94 -52.99
CA TYR A 102 87.46 31.86 -52.82
C TYR A 102 88.52 31.49 -51.78
N LEU A 103 89.83 31.77 -51.88
CA LEU A 103 90.81 32.29 -52.87
C LEU A 103 92.19 32.21 -52.18
N GLY A 104 93.30 32.03 -52.91
CA GLY A 104 94.61 32.55 -52.50
C GLY A 104 95.81 31.57 -52.47
N PRO A 105 97.06 32.04 -52.71
CA PRO A 105 97.79 31.65 -53.93
C PRO A 105 99.31 31.32 -53.66
N PRO A 106 100.29 31.36 -54.60
CA PRO A 106 101.34 30.33 -54.77
C PRO A 106 102.80 30.82 -54.54
N ILE A 107 103.76 29.98 -54.14
CA ILE A 107 105.18 30.42 -54.01
C ILE A 107 106.25 29.35 -54.36
N ALA A 108 107.01 29.69 -55.41
CA ALA A 108 108.45 29.56 -55.70
C ALA A 108 109.25 28.24 -55.69
N SER A 109 110.01 28.09 -56.78
CA SER A 109 111.12 27.18 -57.06
C SER A 109 112.39 27.49 -56.26
N VAL A 110 113.06 26.47 -55.69
CA VAL A 110 114.44 26.58 -55.15
C VAL A 110 115.27 25.34 -55.47
N SER A 111 116.28 25.57 -56.32
CA SER A 111 117.62 24.96 -56.43
C SER A 111 117.91 23.57 -55.80
N VAL A 112 118.25 22.60 -56.66
CA VAL A 112 118.79 21.27 -56.29
C VAL A 112 120.30 21.37 -56.08
N ASN A 113 120.76 21.17 -54.85
CA ASN A 113 122.18 21.06 -54.51
C ASN A 113 122.69 19.65 -54.89
N LYS A 114 123.39 19.52 -56.02
CA LYS A 114 123.86 18.24 -56.59
C LYS A 114 125.04 17.58 -55.84
N SER A 115 125.33 17.99 -54.61
CA SER A 115 126.43 17.47 -53.78
C SER A 115 125.98 16.80 -52.47
N LEU A 116 124.69 16.51 -52.31
CA LEU A 116 124.13 15.71 -51.20
C LEU A 116 123.50 14.38 -51.66
N LEU A 117 123.82 13.94 -52.88
CA LEU A 117 123.40 12.68 -53.50
C LEU A 117 124.40 11.53 -53.24
N ALA A 118 125.04 11.51 -52.08
CA ALA A 118 125.69 10.30 -51.57
C ALA A 118 124.62 9.50 -50.81
N PRO A 119 124.29 8.26 -51.19
CA PRO A 119 123.44 7.40 -50.38
C PRO A 119 124.11 7.25 -49.01
N LEU A 120 123.49 7.82 -47.96
CA LEU A 120 123.82 7.41 -46.60
C LEU A 120 123.36 5.96 -46.49
N ASN A 121 124.31 5.04 -46.57
CA ASN A 121 124.12 3.63 -46.28
C ASN A 121 123.87 3.48 -44.78
N LEU A 122 122.63 3.73 -44.35
CA LEU A 122 122.14 3.24 -43.09
C LEU A 122 121.85 1.76 -43.33
N GLU A 123 122.79 0.90 -42.94
CA GLU A 123 122.53 -0.52 -42.75
C GLU A 123 121.38 -0.62 -41.74
N ILE A 124 120.15 -0.69 -42.24
CA ILE A 124 118.96 -0.97 -41.43
C ILE A 124 119.14 -2.41 -40.99
N ASP A 125 119.35 -2.58 -39.68
CA ASP A 125 119.47 -3.88 -39.03
C ASP A 125 118.43 -4.87 -39.60
N PRO A 126 118.84 -6.01 -40.18
CA PRO A 126 117.93 -6.99 -40.80
C PRO A 126 116.85 -7.48 -39.83
N ASN A 127 117.06 -7.39 -38.52
CA ASN A 127 116.03 -7.65 -37.52
C ASN A 127 114.91 -6.60 -37.50
N ILE A 128 115.20 -5.31 -37.69
CA ILE A 128 114.20 -4.22 -37.66
C ILE A 128 113.27 -4.29 -38.88
N GLN A 129 113.80 -4.70 -40.04
CA GLN A 129 113.01 -4.81 -41.26
C GLN A 129 112.06 -6.02 -41.23
N MET A 130 112.49 -7.12 -40.60
CA MET A 130 111.62 -8.28 -40.35
C MET A 130 110.50 -7.92 -39.37
N VAL A 131 110.79 -7.22 -38.26
CA VAL A 131 109.77 -6.75 -37.30
C VAL A 131 108.78 -5.80 -37.96
N ARG A 132 109.23 -4.81 -38.74
CA ARG A 132 108.30 -3.90 -39.47
C ARG A 132 107.45 -4.61 -40.52
N THR A 133 107.97 -5.66 -41.15
CA THR A 133 107.20 -6.46 -42.11
C THR A 133 106.15 -7.30 -41.39
N GLN A 134 106.52 -7.90 -40.25
CA GLN A 134 105.61 -8.64 -39.38
C GLN A 134 104.51 -7.74 -38.78
N GLU A 135 104.85 -6.54 -38.30
CA GLU A 135 103.89 -5.52 -37.85
C GLU A 135 102.97 -5.09 -39.00
N LYS A 136 103.51 -4.85 -40.20
CA LYS A 136 102.71 -4.50 -41.38
C LYS A 136 101.71 -5.62 -41.74
N ASP A 137 102.11 -6.88 -41.65
CA ASP A 137 101.22 -8.01 -41.94
C ASP A 137 100.20 -8.27 -40.82
N GLN A 138 100.56 -8.01 -39.55
CA GLN A 138 99.59 -7.96 -38.45
C GLN A 138 98.57 -6.83 -38.64
N ILE A 139 99.02 -5.63 -39.01
CA ILE A 139 98.14 -4.49 -39.31
C ILE A 139 97.23 -4.81 -40.51
N LYS A 140 97.73 -5.48 -41.56
CA LYS A 140 96.87 -5.95 -42.66
C LYS A 140 95.84 -7.00 -42.21
N SER A 141 96.23 -7.94 -41.36
CA SER A 141 95.31 -8.96 -40.80
C SER A 141 94.22 -8.31 -39.95
N LEU A 142 94.60 -7.36 -39.09
CA LEU A 142 93.66 -6.54 -38.33
C LEU A 142 92.76 -5.70 -39.24
N ASN A 143 93.32 -5.04 -40.26
CA ASN A 143 92.52 -4.25 -41.21
C ASN A 143 91.54 -5.12 -42.01
N ASN A 144 91.92 -6.33 -42.40
CA ASN A 144 91.00 -7.27 -43.06
C ASN A 144 89.90 -7.73 -42.09
N ARG A 145 90.20 -7.91 -40.80
CA ARG A 145 89.19 -8.17 -39.76
C ARG A 145 88.29 -6.96 -39.50
N PHE A 146 88.83 -5.74 -39.56
CA PHE A 146 88.01 -4.52 -39.46
C PHE A 146 87.12 -4.34 -40.68
N ALA A 147 87.61 -4.63 -41.89
CA ALA A 147 86.81 -4.60 -43.10
C ALA A 147 85.64 -5.59 -43.02
N SER A 148 85.88 -6.83 -42.58
CA SER A 148 84.80 -7.82 -42.40
C SER A 148 83.82 -7.44 -41.28
N PHE A 149 84.28 -6.77 -40.22
CA PHE A 149 83.41 -6.26 -39.17
C PHE A 149 82.55 -5.08 -39.67
N ILE A 150 83.12 -4.17 -40.46
CA ILE A 150 82.38 -3.07 -41.10
C ILE A 150 81.31 -3.62 -42.05
N ASP A 151 81.64 -4.62 -42.86
CA ASP A 151 80.66 -5.27 -43.74
C ASP A 151 79.54 -5.95 -42.93
N LYS A 152 79.88 -6.57 -41.79
CA LYS A 152 78.89 -7.16 -40.90
C LYS A 152 77.97 -6.12 -40.25
N VAL A 153 78.53 -4.99 -39.82
CA VAL A 153 77.75 -3.87 -39.26
C VAL A 153 76.82 -3.29 -40.31
N ARG A 154 77.31 -3.03 -41.54
CA ARG A 154 76.46 -2.56 -42.65
C ARG A 154 75.33 -3.52 -42.97
N PHE A 155 75.62 -4.82 -42.99
CA PHE A 155 74.59 -5.84 -43.20
C PHE A 155 73.52 -5.83 -42.10
N LEU A 156 73.94 -5.70 -40.82
CA LEU A 156 73.02 -5.61 -39.69
C LEU A 156 72.21 -4.31 -39.68
N GLU A 157 72.83 -3.17 -40.03
CA GLU A 157 72.14 -1.89 -40.21
C GLU A 157 71.09 -1.97 -41.31
N GLN A 158 71.42 -2.62 -42.43
CA GLN A 158 70.48 -2.81 -43.53
C GLN A 158 69.32 -3.73 -43.13
N GLN A 159 69.58 -4.79 -42.36
CA GLN A 159 68.52 -5.65 -41.81
C GLN A 159 67.64 -4.90 -40.81
N ASN A 160 68.23 -4.10 -39.91
CA ASN A 160 67.48 -3.29 -38.96
C ASN A 160 66.58 -2.29 -39.67
N LYS A 161 67.09 -1.62 -40.71
CA LYS A 161 66.30 -0.68 -41.51
C LYS A 161 65.12 -1.37 -42.22
N MET A 162 65.32 -2.58 -42.74
CA MET A 162 64.24 -3.38 -43.31
C MET A 162 63.18 -3.76 -42.26
N LEU A 163 63.62 -4.17 -41.06
CA LEU A 163 62.72 -4.49 -39.96
C LEU A 163 61.94 -3.26 -39.48
N GLU A 164 62.57 -2.10 -39.45
CA GLU A 164 61.95 -0.82 -39.06
C GLU A 164 60.87 -0.41 -40.05
N THR A 165 61.12 -0.48 -41.36
CA THR A 165 60.10 -0.20 -42.39
C THR A 165 58.95 -1.22 -42.34
N LYS A 166 59.25 -2.50 -42.11
CA LYS A 166 58.21 -3.53 -41.94
C LYS A 166 57.38 -3.28 -40.69
N PHE A 167 58.01 -2.82 -39.62
CA PHE A 167 57.35 -2.48 -38.38
C PHE A 167 56.43 -1.25 -38.55
N GLU A 168 56.88 -0.17 -39.19
CA GLU A 168 56.03 0.99 -39.52
C GLU A 168 54.82 0.59 -40.37
N LEU A 169 55.02 -0.26 -41.39
CA LEU A 169 53.94 -0.72 -42.25
C LEU A 169 52.89 -1.54 -41.49
N LEU A 170 53.34 -2.43 -40.60
CA LEU A 170 52.44 -3.23 -39.75
C LEU A 170 51.75 -2.39 -38.68
N GLN A 171 52.42 -1.36 -38.14
CA GLN A 171 51.82 -0.43 -37.19
C GLN A 171 50.78 0.47 -37.88
N GLY A 172 51.00 0.84 -39.15
CA GLY A 172 50.01 1.53 -39.98
C GLY A 172 48.83 0.65 -40.39
N GLN A 173 49.02 -0.68 -40.46
CA GLN A 173 47.95 -1.66 -40.56
C GLN A 173 47.38 -2.03 -39.19
N THR A 174 46.81 -1.06 -38.48
CA THR A 174 45.88 -1.41 -37.39
C THR A 174 44.74 -2.25 -37.97
N PRO A 175 44.39 -3.42 -37.40
CA PRO A 175 43.26 -4.20 -37.88
C PRO A 175 42.01 -3.31 -37.80
N GLY A 176 41.28 -3.18 -38.92
CA GLY A 176 40.11 -2.31 -39.01
C GLY A 176 39.17 -2.56 -37.85
N ARG A 177 38.80 -1.49 -37.11
CA ARG A 177 37.88 -1.59 -35.97
C ARG A 177 36.64 -2.37 -36.39
N SER A 178 36.42 -3.53 -35.77
CA SER A 178 35.30 -4.39 -36.11
C SER A 178 33.98 -3.70 -35.72
N ASN A 179 33.03 -3.63 -36.65
CA ASN A 179 31.70 -3.01 -36.44
C ASN A 179 30.78 -3.84 -35.53
N VAL A 180 31.35 -4.73 -34.72
CA VAL A 180 30.62 -5.71 -33.91
C VAL A 180 30.16 -5.09 -32.59
N GLU A 181 30.99 -4.24 -31.99
CA GLU A 181 30.67 -3.55 -30.73
C GLU A 181 29.49 -2.57 -30.88
N PRO A 182 29.40 -1.71 -31.93
CA PRO A 182 28.21 -0.89 -32.15
C PRO A 182 26.93 -1.69 -32.43
N MET A 183 27.03 -2.86 -33.08
CA MET A 183 25.88 -3.74 -33.32
C MET A 183 25.35 -4.35 -32.03
N PHE A 184 26.23 -4.80 -31.13
CA PHE A 184 25.82 -5.29 -29.82
C PHE A 184 25.26 -4.17 -28.95
N GLU A 185 25.84 -2.98 -28.98
CA GLU A 185 25.30 -1.82 -28.25
C GLU A 185 23.90 -1.45 -28.75
N ALA A 186 23.67 -1.43 -30.07
CA ALA A 186 22.35 -1.18 -30.64
C ALA A 186 21.34 -2.28 -30.25
N TYR A 187 21.75 -3.55 -30.23
CA TYR A 187 20.90 -4.65 -29.79
C TYR A 187 20.56 -4.56 -28.29
N MET A 188 21.55 -4.27 -27.43
CA MET A 188 21.33 -4.03 -26.00
C MET A 188 20.41 -2.84 -25.74
N ALA A 189 20.58 -1.74 -26.48
CA ALA A 189 19.70 -0.57 -26.40
C ALA A 189 18.26 -0.92 -26.82
N ASN A 190 18.08 -1.72 -27.87
CA ASN A 190 16.77 -2.18 -28.30
C ASN A 190 16.10 -3.07 -27.24
N LEU A 191 16.84 -4.00 -26.62
CA LEU A 191 16.33 -4.83 -25.52
C LEU A 191 15.92 -4.00 -24.30
N ARG A 192 16.72 -3.02 -23.91
CA ARG A 192 16.38 -2.09 -22.82
C ARG A 192 15.09 -1.32 -23.13
N ARG A 193 14.95 -0.82 -24.35
CA ARG A 193 13.73 -0.13 -24.79
C ARG A 193 12.50 -1.03 -24.75
N GLN A 194 12.62 -2.30 -25.15
CA GLN A 194 11.53 -3.27 -25.03
C GLN A 194 11.14 -3.52 -23.57
N MET A 195 12.13 -3.64 -22.68
CA MET A 195 11.88 -3.77 -21.24
C MET A 195 11.13 -2.55 -20.69
N ASP A 196 11.52 -1.34 -21.09
CA ASP A 196 10.86 -0.11 -20.66
C ASP A 196 9.41 -0.02 -21.15
N VAL A 197 9.13 -0.43 -22.40
CA VAL A 197 7.76 -0.48 -22.94
C VAL A 197 6.91 -1.46 -22.14
N VAL A 198 7.40 -2.68 -21.92
CA VAL A 198 6.69 -3.69 -21.12
C VAL A 198 6.48 -3.23 -19.67
N ASN A 199 7.45 -2.57 -19.07
CA ASN A 199 7.33 -2.02 -17.72
C ASN A 199 6.30 -0.88 -17.63
N ASN A 200 6.23 -0.02 -18.65
CA ASN A 200 5.21 1.03 -18.74
C ASN A 200 3.81 0.42 -18.89
N ASP A 201 3.65 -0.58 -19.75
CA ASP A 201 2.38 -1.29 -19.94
C ASP A 201 1.96 -2.01 -18.65
N ARG A 202 2.90 -2.68 -17.97
CA ARG A 202 2.66 -3.28 -16.65
C ARG A 202 2.19 -2.23 -15.65
N THR A 203 2.84 -1.07 -15.58
CA THR A 203 2.46 0.00 -14.64
C THR A 203 1.07 0.55 -14.95
N LYS A 204 0.74 0.69 -16.24
CA LYS A 204 -0.60 1.10 -16.69
C LYS A 204 -1.66 0.07 -16.30
N LEU A 205 -1.42 -1.21 -16.57
CA LEU A 205 -2.33 -2.30 -16.22
C LEU A 205 -2.49 -2.44 -14.70
N ASP A 206 -1.42 -2.28 -13.92
CA ASP A 206 -1.47 -2.24 -12.46
C ASP A 206 -2.37 -1.07 -11.96
N GLY A 207 -2.33 0.08 -12.64
CA GLY A 207 -3.21 1.21 -12.36
C GLY A 207 -4.69 0.92 -12.68
N GLU A 208 -4.97 0.35 -13.86
CA GLU A 208 -6.32 -0.06 -14.27
C GLU A 208 -6.89 -1.13 -13.33
N LEU A 209 -6.07 -2.11 -12.92
CA LEU A 209 -6.45 -3.15 -11.96
C LEU A 209 -6.84 -2.54 -10.62
N ARG A 210 -6.04 -1.61 -10.07
CA ARG A 210 -6.37 -0.92 -8.80
C ARG A 210 -7.65 -0.11 -8.91
N ASN A 211 -7.87 0.56 -10.04
CA ASN A 211 -9.10 1.31 -10.28
C ASN A 211 -10.32 0.38 -10.32
N MET A 212 -10.23 -0.73 -11.04
CA MET A 212 -11.30 -1.74 -11.09
C MET A 212 -11.54 -2.39 -9.71
N GLN A 213 -10.49 -2.67 -8.94
CA GLN A 213 -10.61 -3.16 -7.57
C GLN A 213 -11.33 -2.16 -6.67
N GLY A 214 -10.99 -0.87 -6.75
CA GLY A 214 -11.69 0.20 -6.03
C GLY A 214 -13.17 0.25 -6.40
N LEU A 215 -13.49 0.21 -7.70
CA LEU A 215 -14.87 0.21 -8.18
C LEU A 215 -15.67 -1.01 -7.69
N VAL A 216 -15.05 -2.20 -7.68
CA VAL A 216 -15.68 -3.43 -7.16
C VAL A 216 -15.95 -3.31 -5.67
N GLU A 217 -15.01 -2.77 -4.89
CA GLU A 217 -15.21 -2.58 -3.45
C GLU A 217 -16.28 -1.53 -3.17
N ASP A 218 -16.33 -0.43 -3.94
CA ASP A 218 -17.39 0.57 -3.86
C ASP A 218 -18.78 -0.02 -4.15
N PHE A 219 -18.89 -0.87 -5.19
CA PHE A 219 -20.15 -1.55 -5.48
C PHE A 219 -20.52 -2.56 -4.40
N LYS A 220 -19.56 -3.34 -3.91
CA LYS A 220 -19.78 -4.26 -2.79
C LYS A 220 -20.29 -3.52 -1.56
N HIS A 221 -19.69 -2.39 -1.21
CA HIS A 221 -20.14 -1.56 -0.09
C HIS A 221 -21.57 -1.04 -0.31
N LYS A 222 -21.89 -0.55 -1.52
CA LYS A 222 -23.26 -0.14 -1.88
C LYS A 222 -24.26 -1.29 -1.78
N TYR A 223 -23.88 -2.51 -2.17
CA TYR A 223 -24.75 -3.68 -2.05
C TYR A 223 -24.96 -4.08 -0.59
N GLU A 224 -23.92 -4.05 0.24
CA GLU A 224 -24.02 -4.29 1.67
C GLU A 224 -24.93 -3.25 2.35
N ASP A 225 -24.78 -1.97 2.02
CA ASP A 225 -25.64 -0.89 2.50
C ASP A 225 -27.11 -1.08 2.09
N GLU A 226 -27.36 -1.47 0.84
CA GLU A 226 -28.72 -1.70 0.34
C GLU A 226 -29.36 -2.92 1.01
N ILE A 227 -28.59 -3.99 1.23
CA ILE A 227 -29.05 -5.16 2.00
C ILE A 227 -29.40 -4.76 3.43
N ASN A 228 -28.55 -3.96 4.08
CA ASN A 228 -28.79 -3.47 5.43
C ASN A 228 -30.05 -2.59 5.50
N LYS A 229 -30.22 -1.67 4.55
CA LYS A 229 -31.45 -0.86 4.44
C LYS A 229 -32.69 -1.72 4.20
N ARG A 230 -32.63 -2.71 3.31
CA ARG A 230 -33.73 -3.63 3.04
C ARG A 230 -34.10 -4.41 4.31
N ASN A 231 -33.11 -4.91 5.04
CA ASN A 231 -33.33 -5.64 6.29
C ASN A 231 -33.95 -4.75 7.38
N ASN A 232 -33.52 -3.49 7.50
CA ASN A 232 -34.11 -2.55 8.43
C ASN A 232 -35.58 -2.26 8.08
N LEU A 233 -35.88 -1.97 6.81
CA LEU A 233 -37.25 -1.76 6.34
C LEU A 233 -38.12 -3.01 6.50
N GLU A 234 -37.56 -4.20 6.29
CA GLU A 234 -38.27 -5.46 6.53
C GLU A 234 -38.54 -5.69 8.03
N ASN A 235 -37.60 -5.33 8.90
CA ASN A 235 -37.80 -5.37 10.35
C ASN A 235 -38.91 -4.40 10.79
N ASP A 236 -38.87 -3.16 10.32
CA ASP A 236 -39.89 -2.14 10.58
C ASP A 236 -41.26 -2.59 10.06
N PHE A 237 -41.31 -3.20 8.87
CA PHE A 237 -42.54 -3.76 8.31
C PHE A 237 -43.13 -4.88 9.17
N VAL A 238 -42.28 -5.78 9.69
CA VAL A 238 -42.73 -6.86 10.59
C VAL A 238 -43.28 -6.29 11.90
N ILE A 239 -42.65 -5.27 12.46
CA ILE A 239 -43.15 -4.57 13.66
C ILE A 239 -44.49 -3.91 13.36
N LEU A 240 -44.57 -3.14 12.28
CA LEU A 240 -45.80 -2.44 11.90
C LEU A 240 -46.95 -3.43 11.65
N LYS A 241 -46.67 -4.59 11.05
CA LYS A 241 -47.66 -5.65 10.89
C LYS A 241 -48.18 -6.15 12.24
N LYS A 242 -47.28 -6.41 13.19
CA LYS A 242 -47.66 -6.81 14.56
C LYS A 242 -48.50 -5.73 15.24
N ASP A 243 -48.16 -4.46 15.07
CA ASP A 243 -48.91 -3.35 15.66
C ASP A 243 -50.31 -3.22 15.03
N VAL A 244 -50.42 -3.41 13.72
CA VAL A 244 -51.70 -3.47 13.00
C VAL A 244 -52.55 -4.64 13.49
N ASP A 245 -51.99 -5.85 13.57
CA ASP A 245 -52.69 -7.03 14.09
C ASP A 245 -53.17 -6.80 15.54
N SER A 246 -52.33 -6.19 16.38
CA SER A 246 -52.68 -5.82 17.76
C SER A 246 -53.81 -4.79 17.82
N ALA A 247 -53.78 -3.78 16.95
CA ALA A 247 -54.85 -2.78 16.84
C ALA A 247 -56.16 -3.40 16.35
N TYR A 248 -56.10 -4.37 15.43
CA TYR A 248 -57.28 -5.12 14.96
C TYR A 248 -57.90 -5.97 16.07
N LEU A 249 -57.09 -6.63 16.91
CA LEU A 249 -57.60 -7.36 18.08
C LEU A 249 -58.30 -6.42 19.06
N VAL A 250 -57.67 -5.29 19.41
CA VAL A 250 -58.29 -4.28 20.29
C VAL A 250 -59.58 -3.73 19.68
N LYS A 251 -59.62 -3.50 18.37
CA LYS A 251 -60.83 -3.08 17.67
C LYS A 251 -61.94 -4.12 17.80
N ALA A 252 -61.64 -5.40 17.55
CA ALA A 252 -62.61 -6.48 17.67
C ALA A 252 -63.16 -6.59 19.10
N ASP A 253 -62.29 -6.53 20.11
CA ASP A 253 -62.71 -6.54 21.52
C ASP A 253 -63.63 -5.36 21.87
N LEU A 254 -63.38 -4.19 21.30
CA LEU A 254 -64.24 -3.02 21.49
C LEU A 254 -65.56 -3.15 20.74
N GLU A 255 -65.57 -3.72 19.53
CA GLU A 255 -66.79 -4.01 18.77
C GLU A 255 -67.68 -5.02 19.52
N ASP A 256 -67.10 -6.06 20.11
CA ASP A 256 -67.81 -7.04 20.94
C ASP A 256 -68.40 -6.38 22.19
N LYS A 257 -67.66 -5.50 22.87
CA LYS A 257 -68.18 -4.73 24.01
C LYS A 257 -69.33 -3.81 23.62
N VAL A 258 -69.22 -3.14 22.47
CA VAL A 258 -70.31 -2.31 21.94
C VAL A 258 -71.53 -3.17 21.61
N GLY A 259 -71.33 -4.34 21.02
CA GLY A 259 -72.39 -5.32 20.77
C GLY A 259 -73.08 -5.75 22.06
N ALA A 260 -72.32 -6.20 23.06
CA ALA A 260 -72.84 -6.61 24.36
C ALA A 260 -73.63 -5.50 25.08
N LEU A 261 -73.11 -4.27 25.09
CA LEU A 261 -73.81 -3.12 25.66
C LEU A 261 -75.09 -2.76 24.89
N THR A 262 -75.09 -2.93 23.56
CA THR A 262 -76.27 -2.70 22.73
C THR A 262 -77.35 -3.75 23.02
N ASP A 263 -76.96 -5.01 23.17
CA ASP A 263 -77.86 -6.10 23.54
C ASP A 263 -78.45 -5.88 24.94
N GLU A 264 -77.64 -5.44 25.90
CA GLU A 264 -78.10 -5.06 27.24
C GLU A 264 -79.10 -3.90 27.20
N ILE A 265 -78.82 -2.85 26.42
CA ILE A 265 -79.76 -1.72 26.23
C ILE A 265 -81.08 -2.21 25.61
N ASN A 266 -81.02 -3.09 24.60
CA ASN A 266 -82.22 -3.62 23.95
C ASN A 266 -83.02 -4.51 24.91
N PHE A 267 -82.35 -5.35 25.69
CA PHE A 267 -82.97 -6.18 26.72
C PHE A 267 -83.70 -5.32 27.76
N LEU A 268 -83.03 -4.30 28.30
CA LEU A 268 -83.64 -3.36 29.24
C LEU A 268 -84.84 -2.63 28.63
N ARG A 269 -84.76 -2.19 27.37
CA ARG A 269 -85.90 -1.59 26.67
C ARG A 269 -87.08 -2.56 26.55
N THR A 270 -86.83 -3.81 26.16
CA THR A 270 -87.91 -4.82 26.06
C THR A 270 -88.55 -5.12 27.41
N ILE A 271 -87.77 -5.15 28.50
CA ILE A 271 -88.32 -5.29 29.85
C ILE A 271 -89.19 -4.09 30.20
N TYR A 272 -88.70 -2.86 29.99
CA TYR A 272 -89.47 -1.67 30.34
C TYR A 272 -90.74 -1.52 29.51
N ASP A 273 -90.73 -1.89 28.23
CA ASP A 273 -91.93 -1.90 27.41
C ASP A 273 -92.95 -2.94 27.91
N GLU A 274 -92.49 -4.12 28.35
CA GLU A 274 -93.34 -5.17 28.90
C GLU A 274 -93.90 -4.79 30.28
N GLU A 275 -93.08 -4.23 31.18
CA GLU A 275 -93.52 -3.68 32.46
C GLU A 275 -94.53 -2.55 32.26
N LEU A 276 -94.32 -1.65 31.29
CA LEU A 276 -95.29 -0.62 30.93
C LEU A 276 -96.58 -1.22 30.40
N ARG A 277 -96.51 -2.28 29.59
CA ARG A 277 -97.68 -3.00 29.06
C ARG A 277 -98.45 -3.68 30.17
N GLU A 278 -97.76 -4.31 31.12
CA GLU A 278 -98.35 -4.96 32.29
C GLU A 278 -98.97 -3.94 33.24
N LEU A 279 -98.30 -2.81 33.51
CA LEU A 279 -98.88 -1.71 34.30
C LEU A 279 -100.10 -1.10 33.60
N GLN A 280 -100.06 -0.90 32.28
CA GLN A 280 -101.24 -0.45 31.52
C GLN A 280 -102.38 -1.47 31.52
N ALA A 281 -102.06 -2.77 31.44
CA ALA A 281 -103.05 -3.84 31.56
C ALA A 281 -103.64 -3.85 32.97
N SER A 282 -102.81 -3.78 34.02
CA SER A 282 -103.24 -3.67 35.41
C SER A 282 -104.14 -2.46 35.64
N ILE A 283 -103.82 -1.28 35.08
CA ILE A 283 -104.68 -0.09 35.16
C ILE A 283 -106.03 -0.31 34.44
N LYS A 284 -106.05 -1.00 33.29
CA LYS A 284 -107.28 -1.34 32.55
C LYS A 284 -108.11 -2.42 33.25
N ASP A 285 -107.46 -3.41 33.85
CA ASP A 285 -108.11 -4.52 34.57
C ASP A 285 -108.67 -4.03 35.92
N THR A 286 -108.00 -3.08 36.57
CA THR A 286 -108.52 -2.41 37.78
C THR A 286 -109.62 -1.40 37.45
N SER A 287 -109.77 -0.99 36.18
CA SER A 287 -110.87 -0.17 35.69
C SER A 287 -112.18 -0.96 35.45
N VAL A 288 -112.21 -2.26 35.71
CA VAL A 288 -113.45 -3.04 35.74
C VAL A 288 -113.77 -3.35 37.19
N ILE A 289 -114.80 -2.69 37.71
CA ILE A 289 -115.45 -3.08 38.97
C ILE A 289 -116.10 -4.44 38.72
N VAL A 290 -115.35 -5.51 38.95
CA VAL A 290 -115.87 -6.87 38.96
C VAL A 290 -116.48 -7.10 40.34
N GLN A 291 -117.80 -6.99 40.42
CA GLN A 291 -118.56 -7.67 41.47
C GLN A 291 -118.45 -9.17 41.21
N MET A 292 -117.44 -9.82 41.79
CA MET A 292 -117.35 -11.28 41.84
C MET A 292 -118.39 -11.79 42.83
N ASP A 293 -119.52 -12.30 42.32
CA ASP A 293 -120.34 -13.22 43.10
C ASP A 293 -119.69 -14.61 43.03
N ASN A 294 -118.78 -14.85 43.97
CA ASN A 294 -118.04 -16.11 44.10
C ASN A 294 -118.84 -17.09 44.97
N SER A 295 -119.97 -17.57 44.45
CA SER A 295 -120.75 -18.62 45.10
C SER A 295 -120.46 -19.99 44.45
N ARG A 296 -119.20 -20.42 44.54
CA ARG A 296 -118.83 -21.83 44.37
C ARG A 296 -117.99 -22.20 45.59
N ASN A 297 -118.34 -23.29 46.25
CA ASN A 297 -117.64 -23.80 47.42
C ASN A 297 -116.21 -24.21 47.03
N LEU A 298 -115.30 -23.24 47.04
CA LEU A 298 -113.88 -23.47 46.98
C LEU A 298 -113.50 -24.20 48.26
N ASN A 299 -112.85 -25.35 48.12
CA ASN A 299 -112.29 -26.07 49.25
C ASN A 299 -111.08 -25.26 49.75
N MET A 300 -111.37 -24.30 50.64
CA MET A 300 -110.42 -23.29 51.10
C MET A 300 -109.16 -23.91 51.70
N ASP A 301 -109.30 -25.07 52.33
CA ASP A 301 -108.17 -25.78 52.93
C ASP A 301 -107.19 -26.31 51.89
N HIS A 302 -107.69 -26.82 50.76
CA HIS A 302 -106.84 -27.28 49.66
C HIS A 302 -106.11 -26.11 48.99
N ILE A 303 -106.79 -24.99 48.74
CA ILE A 303 -106.18 -23.81 48.11
C ILE A 303 -105.14 -23.18 49.04
N VAL A 304 -105.44 -23.09 50.34
CA VAL A 304 -104.46 -22.59 51.33
C VAL A 304 -103.26 -23.53 51.44
N ALA A 305 -103.46 -24.85 51.37
CA ALA A 305 -102.36 -25.81 51.35
C ALA A 305 -101.50 -25.69 50.07
N GLU A 306 -102.13 -25.57 48.91
CA GLU A 306 -101.45 -25.37 47.62
C GLU A 306 -100.64 -24.06 47.61
N VAL A 307 -101.24 -22.96 48.06
CA VAL A 307 -100.58 -21.65 48.16
C VAL A 307 -99.41 -21.72 49.14
N LYS A 308 -99.56 -22.37 50.30
CA LYS A 308 -98.45 -22.59 51.23
C LYS A 308 -97.32 -23.41 50.62
N ALA A 309 -97.64 -24.49 49.90
CA ALA A 309 -96.65 -25.32 49.21
C ALA A 309 -95.91 -24.53 48.12
N GLN A 310 -96.62 -23.69 47.36
CA GLN A 310 -96.02 -22.78 46.37
C GLN A 310 -95.08 -21.75 47.03
N TYR A 311 -95.47 -21.15 48.16
CA TYR A 311 -94.59 -20.22 48.88
C TYR A 311 -93.36 -20.91 49.46
N GLU A 312 -93.51 -22.13 49.96
CA GLU A 312 -92.39 -22.94 50.47
C GLU A 312 -91.44 -23.34 49.34
N GLU A 313 -91.96 -23.71 48.16
CA GLU A 313 -91.17 -23.99 46.97
C GLU A 313 -90.43 -22.73 46.46
N ILE A 314 -91.11 -21.59 46.39
CA ILE A 314 -90.50 -20.31 45.97
C ILE A 314 -89.41 -19.88 46.95
N ALA A 315 -89.64 -20.03 48.26
CA ALA A 315 -88.64 -19.73 49.28
C ALA A 315 -87.43 -20.68 49.20
N ALA A 316 -87.67 -21.97 48.95
CA ALA A 316 -86.61 -22.95 48.75
C ALA A 316 -85.79 -22.66 47.49
N ARG A 317 -86.46 -22.34 46.37
CA ARG A 317 -85.82 -21.97 45.10
C ARG A 317 -85.01 -20.69 45.21
N SER A 318 -85.55 -19.66 45.86
CA SER A 318 -84.83 -18.40 46.10
C SER A 318 -83.58 -18.61 46.95
N ARG A 319 -83.64 -19.52 47.94
CA ARG A 319 -82.48 -19.90 48.75
C ARG A 319 -81.43 -20.62 47.92
N GLU A 320 -81.82 -21.59 47.11
CA GLU A 320 -80.91 -22.35 46.24
C GLU A 320 -80.27 -21.47 45.16
N GLU A 321 -81.04 -20.56 44.55
CA GLU A 321 -80.54 -19.59 43.60
C GLU A 321 -79.53 -18.63 44.24
N ALA A 322 -79.78 -18.16 45.47
CA ALA A 322 -78.83 -17.33 46.21
C ALA A 322 -77.54 -18.11 46.54
N GLU A 323 -77.65 -19.34 47.05
CA GLU A 323 -76.50 -20.19 47.36
C GLU A 323 -75.68 -20.53 46.11
N SER A 324 -76.34 -20.85 44.99
CA SER A 324 -75.72 -21.08 43.68
C SER A 324 -75.03 -19.82 43.14
N TRP A 325 -75.67 -18.66 43.27
CA TRP A 325 -75.09 -17.37 42.86
C TRP A 325 -73.84 -17.03 43.66
N TYR A 326 -73.87 -17.19 44.99
CA TYR A 326 -72.71 -16.96 45.85
C TYR A 326 -71.58 -17.95 45.54
N LYS A 327 -71.90 -19.22 45.32
CA LYS A 327 -70.92 -20.24 44.95
C LYS A 327 -70.26 -19.91 43.60
N SER A 328 -71.05 -19.56 42.59
CA SER A 328 -70.53 -19.14 41.28
C SER A 328 -69.63 -17.90 41.39
N LYS A 329 -70.02 -16.91 42.22
CA LYS A 329 -69.19 -15.73 42.47
C LYS A 329 -67.89 -16.05 43.19
N PHE A 330 -67.93 -16.96 44.16
CA PHE A 330 -66.74 -17.42 44.87
C PHE A 330 -65.80 -18.18 43.92
N ASP A 331 -66.33 -19.09 43.09
CA ASP A 331 -65.56 -19.85 42.12
C ASP A 331 -64.94 -18.94 41.04
N GLN A 332 -65.66 -17.92 40.57
CA GLN A 332 -65.14 -16.88 39.67
C GLN A 332 -63.97 -16.13 40.31
N MET A 333 -64.14 -15.65 41.55
CA MET A 333 -63.10 -14.91 42.26
C MET A 333 -61.88 -15.78 42.56
N SER A 334 -62.09 -17.05 42.93
CA SER A 334 -61.02 -18.02 43.14
C SER A 334 -60.27 -18.31 41.83
N SER A 335 -60.99 -18.46 40.71
CA SER A 335 -60.37 -18.70 39.40
C SER A 335 -59.54 -17.49 38.94
N GLN A 336 -60.06 -16.28 39.13
CA GLN A 336 -59.31 -15.04 38.84
C GLN A 336 -58.06 -14.91 39.71
N ALA A 337 -58.16 -15.23 41.01
CA ALA A 337 -56.99 -15.21 41.90
C ALA A 337 -55.89 -16.19 41.46
N ILE A 338 -56.28 -17.38 40.97
CA ILE A 338 -55.34 -18.35 40.41
C ILE A 338 -54.69 -17.81 39.14
N GLN A 339 -55.48 -17.24 38.22
CA GLN A 339 -54.97 -16.65 36.98
C GLN A 339 -53.96 -15.53 37.27
N TYR A 340 -54.29 -14.59 38.17
CA TYR A 340 -53.36 -13.54 38.56
C TYR A 340 -52.07 -14.08 39.20
N ASN A 341 -52.16 -15.15 39.99
CA ASN A 341 -50.98 -15.78 40.57
C ASN A 341 -50.12 -16.47 39.50
N ASP A 342 -50.73 -17.10 38.50
CA ASP A 342 -50.02 -17.72 37.38
C ASP A 342 -49.37 -16.67 36.47
N GLU A 343 -50.06 -15.57 36.16
CA GLU A 343 -49.50 -14.41 35.46
C GLU A 343 -48.33 -13.79 36.22
N LEU A 344 -48.45 -13.62 37.53
CA LEU A 344 -47.36 -13.13 38.37
C LEU A 344 -46.16 -14.09 38.36
N ARG A 345 -46.41 -15.40 38.34
CA ARG A 345 -45.35 -16.41 38.24
C ARG A 345 -44.67 -16.40 36.87
N ASN A 346 -45.43 -16.24 35.80
CA ASN A 346 -44.93 -16.15 34.44
C ASN A 346 -44.08 -14.89 34.25
N THR A 347 -44.59 -13.72 34.63
CA THR A 347 -43.83 -12.45 34.59
C THR A 347 -42.56 -12.51 35.44
N LYS A 348 -42.60 -13.15 36.62
CA LYS A 348 -41.39 -13.40 37.43
C LYS A 348 -40.40 -14.32 36.71
N GLY A 349 -40.88 -15.31 35.97
CA GLY A 349 -40.06 -16.18 35.12
C GLY A 349 -39.37 -15.39 34.00
N GLU A 350 -40.13 -14.57 33.26
CA GLU A 350 -39.61 -13.70 32.21
C GLU A 350 -38.56 -12.71 32.74
N ILE A 351 -38.81 -12.10 33.90
CA ILE A 351 -37.83 -11.24 34.57
C ILE A 351 -36.55 -12.02 34.89
N ALA A 352 -36.65 -13.26 35.36
CA ALA A 352 -35.47 -14.08 35.65
C ALA A 352 -34.69 -14.44 34.37
N ASP A 353 -35.37 -14.73 33.27
CA ASP A 353 -34.74 -15.04 31.99
C ASP A 353 -34.10 -13.82 31.34
N ILE A 354 -34.75 -12.66 31.40
CA ILE A 354 -34.15 -11.37 31.00
C ILE A 354 -32.91 -11.08 31.84
N ASN A 355 -32.96 -11.27 33.16
CA ASN A 355 -31.79 -11.08 34.04
C ASN A 355 -30.63 -12.04 33.70
N ARG A 356 -30.92 -13.30 33.34
CA ARG A 356 -29.90 -14.25 32.85
C ARG A 356 -29.29 -13.77 31.54
N MET A 357 -30.12 -13.28 30.62
CA MET A 357 -29.66 -12.75 29.34
C MET A 357 -28.78 -11.49 29.53
N ILE A 358 -29.18 -10.58 30.41
CA ILE A 358 -28.40 -9.40 30.79
C ILE A 358 -27.04 -9.83 31.34
N SER A 359 -27.01 -10.78 32.27
CA SER A 359 -25.75 -11.27 32.86
C SER A 359 -24.83 -11.91 31.80
N ARG A 360 -25.39 -12.66 30.85
CA ARG A 360 -24.64 -13.23 29.73
C ARG A 360 -24.05 -12.14 28.84
N LEU A 361 -24.86 -11.18 28.42
CA LEU A 361 -24.41 -10.06 27.58
C LEU A 361 -23.35 -9.22 28.29
N GLN A 362 -23.48 -8.98 29.60
CA GLN A 362 -22.46 -8.31 30.39
C GLN A 362 -21.13 -9.08 30.40
N SER A 363 -21.16 -10.40 30.53
CA SER A 363 -19.95 -11.23 30.45
C SER A 363 -19.32 -11.21 29.05
N GLU A 364 -20.12 -11.22 27.98
CA GLU A 364 -19.64 -11.12 26.60
C GLU A 364 -19.00 -9.75 26.34
N ILE A 365 -19.61 -8.67 26.84
CA ILE A 365 -19.04 -7.32 26.78
C ILE A 365 -17.67 -7.27 27.48
N GLU A 366 -17.54 -7.89 28.66
CA GLU A 366 -16.29 -7.88 29.41
C GLU A 366 -15.18 -8.68 28.70
N VAL A 367 -15.53 -9.83 28.10
CA VAL A 367 -14.61 -10.61 27.28
C VAL A 367 -14.13 -9.80 26.07
N ILE A 368 -15.04 -9.15 25.35
CA ILE A 368 -14.69 -8.34 24.17
C ILE A 368 -13.84 -7.12 24.58
N LYS A 369 -14.15 -6.47 25.70
CA LYS A 369 -13.33 -5.37 26.25
C LYS A 369 -11.92 -5.83 26.58
N SER A 370 -11.77 -6.99 27.23
CA SER A 370 -10.46 -7.58 27.52
C SER A 370 -9.69 -7.93 26.25
N GLN A 371 -10.37 -8.50 25.24
CA GLN A 371 -9.76 -8.77 23.93
C GLN A 371 -9.29 -7.49 23.23
N ARG A 372 -10.11 -6.44 23.25
CA ARG A 372 -9.75 -5.13 22.71
C ARG A 372 -8.51 -4.56 23.40
N ALA A 373 -8.48 -4.54 24.73
CA ALA A 373 -7.32 -4.06 25.49
C ALA A 373 -6.05 -4.87 25.18
N ASN A 374 -6.18 -6.19 25.02
CA ASN A 374 -5.05 -7.04 24.64
C ASN A 374 -4.55 -6.75 23.21
N LEU A 375 -5.44 -6.50 22.25
CA LEU A 375 -5.07 -6.10 20.90
C LEU A 375 -4.43 -4.71 20.86
N GLU A 376 -4.96 -3.75 21.61
CA GLU A 376 -4.37 -2.41 21.75
C GLU A 376 -2.95 -2.48 22.34
N ASN A 377 -2.73 -3.32 23.36
CA ASN A 377 -1.39 -3.56 23.90
C ASN A 377 -0.45 -4.22 22.88
N GLN A 378 -0.93 -5.17 22.09
CA GLN A 378 -0.12 -5.79 21.03
C GLN A 378 0.25 -4.80 19.91
N ILE A 379 -0.67 -3.90 19.56
CA ILE A 379 -0.41 -2.83 18.59
C ILE A 379 0.66 -1.89 19.15
N ALA A 380 0.50 -1.40 20.39
CA ALA A 380 1.48 -0.53 21.02
C ALA A 380 2.87 -1.18 21.11
N GLU A 381 2.93 -2.47 21.47
CA GLU A 381 4.21 -3.20 21.54
C GLU A 381 4.83 -3.43 20.14
N ALA A 382 4.01 -3.63 19.11
CA ALA A 382 4.50 -3.73 17.73
C ALA A 382 5.01 -2.39 17.20
N GLU A 383 4.32 -1.28 17.54
CA GLU A 383 4.73 0.08 17.23
C GLU A 383 6.06 0.43 17.90
N ASP A 384 6.20 0.20 19.21
CA ASP A 384 7.44 0.43 19.96
C ASP A 384 8.62 -0.38 19.39
N ARG A 385 8.41 -1.67 19.10
CA ARG A 385 9.44 -2.50 18.44
C ARG A 385 9.80 -1.94 17.07
N GLY A 386 8.80 -1.53 16.29
CA GLY A 386 8.99 -0.89 14.99
C GLY A 386 9.83 0.38 15.11
N GLU A 387 9.49 1.28 16.02
CA GLU A 387 10.22 2.52 16.27
C GLU A 387 11.67 2.25 16.68
N MET A 388 11.91 1.28 17.57
CA MET A 388 13.25 0.89 17.99
C MET A 388 14.09 0.37 16.82
N THR A 389 13.54 -0.47 15.94
CA THR A 389 14.26 -0.94 14.74
C THR A 389 14.59 0.18 13.77
N VAL A 390 13.67 1.13 13.58
CA VAL A 390 13.90 2.32 12.74
C VAL A 390 14.98 3.21 13.36
N LYS A 391 14.94 3.42 14.67
CA LYS A 391 15.96 4.20 15.40
C LYS A 391 17.33 3.56 15.29
N GLU A 392 17.42 2.24 15.41
CA GLU A 392 18.68 1.50 15.23
C GLU A 392 19.20 1.61 13.80
N ALA A 393 18.34 1.43 12.79
CA ALA A 393 18.72 1.59 11.38
C ALA A 393 19.20 3.01 11.07
N LYS A 394 18.52 4.04 11.58
CA LYS A 394 18.95 5.44 11.48
C LYS A 394 20.31 5.66 12.16
N GLY A 395 20.53 5.05 13.33
CA GLY A 395 21.83 5.06 14.01
C GLY A 395 22.95 4.48 13.13
N ARG A 396 22.72 3.29 12.55
CA ARG A 396 23.70 2.65 11.65
C ARG A 396 23.98 3.49 10.40
N ILE A 397 22.96 4.14 9.82
CA ILE A 397 23.15 5.05 8.68
C ILE A 397 24.07 6.20 9.10
N LYS A 398 23.81 6.84 10.25
CA LYS A 398 24.64 7.92 10.77
C LYS A 398 26.09 7.47 10.99
N ASP A 399 26.30 6.31 11.59
CA ASP A 399 27.65 5.77 11.82
C ASP A 399 28.42 5.53 10.51
N LEU A 400 27.72 5.04 9.48
CA LEU A 400 28.29 4.85 8.13
C LEU A 400 28.60 6.18 7.44
N GLU A 401 27.73 7.19 7.57
CA GLU A 401 27.97 8.54 7.06
C GLU A 401 29.19 9.19 7.72
N GLU A 402 29.33 9.04 9.05
CA GLU A 402 30.50 9.51 9.77
C GLU A 402 31.78 8.76 9.35
N ALA A 403 31.72 7.44 9.17
CA ALA A 403 32.85 6.65 8.68
C ALA A 403 33.26 7.08 7.25
N LEU A 404 32.29 7.31 6.38
CA LEU A 404 32.53 7.84 5.02
C LEU A 404 33.20 9.22 5.08
N GLN A 405 32.75 10.10 5.98
CA GLN A 405 33.33 11.43 6.13
C GLN A 405 34.76 11.37 6.66
N ARG A 406 35.04 10.49 7.63
CA ARG A 406 36.41 10.23 8.12
C ARG A 406 37.31 9.71 6.99
N ALA A 407 36.85 8.75 6.20
CA ALA A 407 37.61 8.22 5.06
C ALA A 407 37.91 9.29 4.00
N LYS A 408 36.96 10.19 3.72
CA LYS A 408 37.18 11.35 2.82
C LYS A 408 38.24 12.30 3.36
N GLN A 409 38.22 12.58 4.67
CA GLN A 409 39.22 13.42 5.33
C GLN A 409 40.62 12.76 5.29
N ASP A 410 40.71 11.46 5.54
CA ASP A 410 41.95 10.70 5.45
C ASP A 410 42.52 10.70 4.03
N MET A 411 41.68 10.48 3.01
CA MET A 411 42.07 10.59 1.60
C MET A 411 42.62 11.98 1.27
N ALA A 412 41.94 13.04 1.73
CA ALA A 412 42.40 14.42 1.53
C ALA A 412 43.72 14.71 2.26
N ARG A 413 43.96 14.10 3.44
CA ARG A 413 45.24 14.16 4.13
C ARG A 413 46.33 13.46 3.34
N GLN A 414 46.11 12.23 2.89
CA GLN A 414 47.07 11.47 2.09
C GLN A 414 47.46 12.22 0.82
N LEU A 415 46.50 12.81 0.09
CA LEU A 415 46.79 13.62 -1.10
C LEU A 415 47.72 14.81 -0.79
N ARG A 416 47.55 15.46 0.36
CA ARG A 416 48.46 16.54 0.80
C ARG A 416 49.85 16.00 1.11
N GLU A 417 49.95 14.91 1.88
CA GLU A 417 51.24 14.27 2.20
C GLU A 417 51.96 13.79 0.93
N TYR A 418 51.24 13.23 -0.05
CA TYR A 418 51.80 12.86 -1.36
C TYR A 418 52.30 14.07 -2.14
N GLN A 419 51.57 15.18 -2.13
CA GLN A 419 52.01 16.42 -2.78
C GLN A 419 53.25 17.00 -2.12
N GLU A 420 53.32 16.99 -0.78
CA GLU A 420 54.50 17.42 -0.02
C GLU A 420 55.71 16.54 -0.34
N LEU A 421 55.54 15.21 -0.37
CA LEU A 421 56.60 14.27 -0.73
C LEU A 421 57.08 14.47 -2.18
N MET A 422 56.16 14.71 -3.11
CA MET A 422 56.48 15.06 -4.49
C MET A 422 57.32 16.35 -4.56
N ASN A 423 56.93 17.37 -3.80
CA ASN A 423 57.69 18.63 -3.73
C ASN A 423 59.11 18.40 -3.20
N VAL A 424 59.29 17.57 -2.16
CA VAL A 424 60.63 17.19 -1.65
C VAL A 424 61.42 16.42 -2.71
N LYS A 425 60.80 15.47 -3.41
CA LYS A 425 61.45 14.73 -4.51
C LYS A 425 61.95 15.67 -5.60
N LEU A 426 61.13 16.65 -6.01
CA LEU A 426 61.53 17.64 -7.01
C LEU A 426 62.68 18.52 -6.52
N ALA A 427 62.67 18.92 -5.24
CA ALA A 427 63.80 19.64 -4.64
C ALA A 427 65.09 18.81 -4.66
N LEU A 428 65.02 17.53 -4.28
CA LEU A 428 66.16 16.61 -4.32
C LEU A 428 66.67 16.37 -5.75
N ASP A 429 65.78 16.25 -6.75
CA ASP A 429 66.21 16.14 -8.15
C ASP A 429 67.00 17.38 -8.60
N ILE A 430 66.57 18.57 -8.17
CA ILE A 430 67.27 19.82 -8.43
C ILE A 430 68.65 19.79 -7.74
N GLU A 431 68.73 19.40 -6.47
CA GLU A 431 70.00 19.27 -5.75
C GLU A 431 70.95 18.29 -6.46
N ILE A 432 70.48 17.11 -6.84
CA ILE A 432 71.28 16.12 -7.60
C ILE A 432 71.77 16.70 -8.92
N ALA A 433 70.90 17.39 -9.66
CA ALA A 433 71.29 18.06 -10.90
C ALA A 433 72.35 19.14 -10.67
N THR A 434 72.25 19.91 -9.57
CA THR A 434 73.28 20.89 -9.20
C THR A 434 74.60 20.24 -8.80
N TYR A 435 74.58 19.15 -8.01
CA TYR A 435 75.78 18.41 -7.64
C TYR A 435 76.46 17.82 -8.88
N ARG A 436 75.71 17.19 -9.80
CA ARG A 436 76.25 16.69 -11.08
C ARG A 436 76.96 17.79 -11.87
N LYS A 437 76.34 18.97 -11.99
CA LYS A 437 76.94 20.11 -12.69
C LYS A 437 78.21 20.63 -12.04
N LEU A 438 78.30 20.62 -10.72
CA LEU A 438 79.53 21.00 -9.99
C LEU A 438 80.64 19.96 -10.19
N LEU A 439 80.29 18.67 -10.19
CA LEU A 439 81.22 17.56 -10.47
C LEU A 439 81.76 17.63 -11.91
N GLU A 440 80.90 17.86 -12.90
CA GLU A 440 81.30 18.12 -14.30
C GLU A 440 82.29 19.30 -14.39
N GLY A 441 82.06 20.37 -13.62
CA GLY A 441 82.98 21.52 -13.56
C GLY A 441 84.33 21.25 -12.86
N GLU A 442 84.41 20.26 -11.98
CA GLU A 442 85.67 19.83 -11.34
C GLU A 442 86.44 18.84 -12.24
N GLU A 443 85.73 17.98 -12.98
CA GLU A 443 86.28 17.13 -14.05
C GLU A 443 86.92 17.98 -15.16
N ASP A 444 86.36 19.15 -15.49
CA ASP A 444 86.95 20.12 -16.43
C ASP A 444 88.25 20.77 -15.91
N ARG A 445 88.45 20.86 -14.59
CA ARG A 445 89.66 21.46 -13.97
C ARG A 445 90.80 20.44 -13.80
N ILE A 446 90.46 19.18 -13.57
CA ILE A 446 91.41 18.06 -13.48
C ILE A 446 91.46 17.43 -14.87
N GLY A 447 92.27 17.96 -15.78
CA GLY A 447 92.34 17.53 -17.18
C GLY A 447 92.35 16.00 -17.37
N GLN A 448 91.18 15.43 -17.61
CA GLN A 448 90.95 14.13 -18.25
C GLN A 448 90.01 14.37 -19.43
N GLN A 449 90.42 13.88 -20.58
CA GLN A 449 89.60 13.84 -21.80
C GLN A 449 88.47 12.79 -21.64
N PRO A 450 87.38 12.87 -22.44
CA PRO A 450 86.00 12.70 -21.97
C PRO A 450 85.46 11.26 -22.04
N ILE A 451 84.49 10.95 -21.18
CA ILE A 451 83.44 9.93 -21.43
C ILE A 451 82.06 10.54 -21.10
N VAL A 452 81.43 11.06 -22.16
CA VAL A 452 79.99 11.11 -22.47
C VAL A 452 79.07 12.09 -21.71
N ASN A 453 78.65 13.10 -22.48
CA ASN A 453 77.56 14.05 -22.26
C ASN A 453 76.24 13.45 -21.75
N ILE A 454 75.70 14.08 -20.71
CA ILE A 454 74.27 14.16 -20.39
C ILE A 454 73.68 15.35 -21.17
N GLN A 455 72.44 15.25 -21.68
CA GLN A 455 71.59 16.45 -21.73
C GLN A 455 70.09 16.16 -21.69
N ALA A 456 69.45 16.82 -20.73
CA ALA A 456 68.03 16.91 -20.49
C ALA A 456 67.38 18.00 -21.38
N VAL A 457 66.09 17.81 -21.64
CA VAL A 457 65.22 18.72 -22.41
C VAL A 457 64.68 19.84 -21.51
N PRO A 458 64.52 21.08 -22.01
CA PRO A 458 64.06 22.20 -21.20
C PRO A 458 62.53 22.28 -21.11
N ASN A 459 62.06 22.77 -19.96
CA ASN A 459 60.67 23.04 -19.66
C ASN A 459 60.45 24.56 -19.71
N TYR A 460 59.44 25.04 -20.44
CA TYR A 460 58.93 26.41 -20.33
C TYR A 460 57.40 26.40 -20.23
N SER A 461 56.92 27.25 -19.33
CA SER A 461 55.54 27.35 -18.89
C SER A 461 54.74 28.40 -19.69
N SER A 462 53.47 28.07 -19.92
CA SER A 462 52.26 28.91 -19.95
C SER A 462 52.23 30.31 -20.61
N LYS A 463 51.42 30.40 -21.69
CA LYS A 463 50.36 31.41 -22.00
C LYS A 463 49.60 30.81 -23.20
N GLY A 464 48.31 30.51 -23.20
CA GLY A 464 47.18 31.31 -22.73
C GLY A 464 46.42 31.82 -23.96
N MET A 465 45.54 31.01 -24.57
CA MET A 465 44.44 31.51 -25.41
C MET A 465 43.33 30.47 -25.61
N ASN A 466 42.21 30.76 -24.95
CA ASN A 466 40.80 30.48 -25.23
C ASN A 466 40.42 29.46 -26.31
N GLY A 467 39.69 28.43 -25.84
CA GLY A 467 38.88 27.53 -26.66
C GLY A 467 37.94 26.71 -25.78
N PHE A 468 37.03 27.37 -25.05
CA PHE A 468 35.92 26.70 -24.38
C PHE A 468 35.02 26.05 -25.44
N GLN A 469 35.00 24.72 -25.54
CA GLN A 469 33.85 24.00 -26.07
C GLN A 469 33.10 23.40 -24.89
N GLN A 470 32.14 24.18 -24.40
CA GLN A 470 31.07 23.68 -23.54
C GLN A 470 30.22 22.74 -24.39
N ASN A 471 30.37 21.43 -24.22
CA ASN A 471 29.21 20.55 -24.38
C ASN A 471 28.50 20.53 -23.04
N SER A 472 27.67 21.55 -22.85
CA SER A 472 26.56 21.52 -21.92
C SER A 472 25.72 20.29 -22.21
N SER A 473 25.79 19.27 -21.36
CA SER A 473 24.65 18.38 -21.20
C SER A 473 23.45 19.26 -20.83
N PRO A 474 22.31 19.17 -21.54
CA PRO A 474 21.16 19.99 -21.20
C PRO A 474 20.66 19.54 -19.83
N SER A 475 20.73 20.44 -18.85
CA SER A 475 19.96 20.35 -17.63
C SER A 475 18.50 20.01 -17.98
N PRO A 476 17.86 19.02 -17.32
CA PRO A 476 16.47 18.71 -17.56
C PRO A 476 15.64 19.97 -17.28
N LYS A 477 15.02 20.51 -18.34
CA LYS A 477 13.98 21.53 -18.21
C LYS A 477 12.85 20.90 -17.41
N ILE A 478 12.66 21.35 -16.17
CA ILE A 478 11.43 21.12 -15.43
C ILE A 478 10.33 21.86 -16.21
N LEU A 479 9.59 21.10 -17.00
CA LEU A 479 8.37 21.58 -17.63
C LEU A 479 7.28 21.55 -16.53
N ILE A 480 7.11 22.66 -15.82
CA ILE A 480 5.91 22.88 -15.02
C ILE A 480 4.77 23.06 -16.03
N LYS A 481 4.04 21.97 -16.31
CA LYS A 481 2.77 22.05 -17.04
C LYS A 481 1.68 22.38 -16.03
N THR A 482 1.39 23.66 -15.91
CA THR A 482 0.23 24.17 -15.17
C THR A 482 -1.04 23.73 -15.92
N THR A 483 -1.82 22.89 -15.24
CA THR A 483 -3.29 22.66 -15.31
C THR A 483 -4.04 22.88 -16.62
N GLU A 484 -4.82 21.87 -17.02
CA GLU A 484 -6.26 22.08 -17.23
C GLU A 484 -7.03 20.77 -16.98
N THR A 485 -7.64 20.65 -15.80
CA THR A 485 -8.63 19.61 -15.51
C THR A 485 -9.92 19.97 -16.24
N ARG A 486 -10.13 19.40 -17.42
CA ARG A 486 -11.43 19.46 -18.09
C ARG A 486 -12.38 18.49 -17.39
N ASN A 487 -13.20 19.02 -16.49
CA ASN A 487 -14.36 18.33 -15.95
C ASN A 487 -15.25 17.87 -17.10
N ASN A 488 -15.41 16.56 -17.26
CA ASN A 488 -16.37 15.98 -18.20
C ASN A 488 -17.43 15.20 -17.40
N THR A 489 -18.31 15.94 -16.73
CA THR A 489 -19.60 15.42 -16.29
C THR A 489 -20.48 15.25 -17.52
N ARG A 490 -20.46 14.06 -18.13
CA ARG A 490 -21.57 13.61 -18.98
C ARG A 490 -22.49 12.73 -18.15
N PHE A 491 -23.64 13.31 -17.82
CA PHE A 491 -24.87 12.58 -17.55
C PHE A 491 -25.06 11.51 -18.63
N SER A 492 -25.21 10.26 -18.21
CA SER A 492 -25.87 9.23 -19.02
C SER A 492 -27.00 8.68 -18.18
N THR A 493 -28.18 9.25 -18.41
CA THR A 493 -29.45 8.57 -18.22
C THR A 493 -29.49 7.34 -19.12
N HIS A 494 -29.58 6.16 -18.52
CA HIS A 494 -30.53 5.11 -18.92
C HIS A 494 -30.64 4.05 -17.83
#